data_AF-A0A8X6WX23-F1
#
_entry.id   AF-A0A8X6WX23-F1
#
_cell.length_a   1.000
_cell.length_b   1.000
_cell.length_c   1.000
_cell.angle_alpha   90.00
_cell.angle_beta   90.00
_cell.angle_gamma   90.00
#
_symmetry.space_group_name_H-M   'P 1'
#
loop_
_entity.id
_entity.type
_entity.pdbx_description
1 polymer ?
#
loop_
_entity_poly.entity_id
_entity_poly.type
_entity_poly.pdbx_seq_one_letter_code
_entity_poly.pdbx_strand_id
1 'polypeptide(L)'
;MDALEDSFQENRTPYSDEHIDKVDRTVRRFLRNNIPDTPPLTSPNEICSIISKLDNKKAPGQNQIKNIALKSLPINAITHLTKKHYRKCHVVNI
;
A
#
# COMPACT_ATOMS: atom_id res chain seq x y z
N MET A 1 -41.96 -1.87 -6.05
CA MET A 1 -40.87 -1.15 -5.37
C MET A 1 -39.58 -1.55 -6.02
N ASP A 2 -38.72 -0.58 -6.31
CA ASP A 2 -37.55 -0.71 -7.17
C ASP A 2 -36.43 -1.42 -6.42
N ALA A 3 -36.04 -2.61 -6.88
CA ALA A 3 -34.96 -3.40 -6.25
C ALA A 3 -33.63 -2.65 -6.17
N LEU A 4 -33.45 -1.64 -7.04
CA LEU A 4 -32.31 -0.73 -7.03
C LEU A 4 -32.30 0.19 -5.81
N GLU A 5 -33.45 0.74 -5.43
CA GLU A 5 -33.57 1.65 -4.29
C GLU A 5 -33.34 0.92 -2.97
N ASP A 6 -33.78 -0.34 -2.86
CA ASP A 6 -33.53 -1.18 -1.69
C ASP A 6 -32.05 -1.53 -1.50
N SER A 7 -31.24 -1.52 -2.57
CA SER A 7 -29.81 -1.82 -2.49
C SER A 7 -28.98 -0.70 -1.84
N PHE A 8 -29.53 0.52 -1.78
CA PHE A 8 -28.87 1.68 -1.18
C PHE A 8 -29.30 1.91 0.28
N GLN A 9 -30.19 1.09 0.82
CA GLN A 9 -30.66 1.25 2.19
C GLN A 9 -29.67 0.66 3.20
N GLU A 10 -29.58 1.31 4.36
CA GLU A 10 -28.85 0.76 5.50
C GLU A 10 -29.45 -0.59 5.93
N ASN A 11 -28.59 -1.49 6.36
CA ASN A 11 -28.99 -2.81 6.78
C ASN A 11 -29.91 -2.70 8.00
N ARG A 12 -31.21 -2.95 7.81
CA ARG A 12 -32.27 -2.64 8.79
C ARG A 12 -32.23 -3.50 10.05
N THR A 13 -31.47 -4.60 10.03
CA THR A 13 -31.36 -5.54 11.16
C THR A 13 -30.00 -5.45 11.84
N PRO A 14 -29.94 -5.37 13.18
CA PRO A 14 -28.68 -5.55 13.88
C PRO A 14 -28.10 -6.92 13.52
N TYR A 15 -26.81 -6.95 13.22
CA TYR A 15 -26.09 -8.20 12.99
C TYR A 15 -26.23 -9.12 14.20
N SER A 16 -26.32 -10.43 13.98
CA SER A 16 -26.31 -11.38 15.09
C SER A 16 -24.98 -11.32 15.83
N ASP A 17 -25.01 -11.61 17.14
CA ASP A 17 -23.79 -11.67 17.97
C ASP A 17 -22.73 -12.60 17.37
N GLU A 18 -23.16 -13.70 16.73
CA GLU A 18 -22.26 -14.61 16.01
C GLU A 18 -21.54 -13.94 14.84
N HIS A 19 -22.24 -13.09 14.08
CA HIS A 19 -21.64 -12.34 12.98
C HIS A 19 -20.62 -11.32 13.50
N ILE A 20 -20.99 -10.59 14.56
CA ILE A 20 -20.10 -9.61 15.21
C ILE A 20 -18.82 -10.30 15.69
N ASP A 21 -18.97 -11.42 16.42
CA ASP A 21 -17.84 -12.22 16.91
C ASP A 21 -16.94 -12.73 15.78
N LYS A 22 -17.53 -13.16 14.67
CA LYS A 22 -16.78 -13.64 13.50
C LYS A 22 -15.96 -12.52 12.86
N VAL A 23 -16.55 -11.34 12.69
CA VAL A 23 -15.86 -10.17 12.17
C VAL A 23 -14.72 -9.78 13.11
N ASP A 24 -14.99 -9.68 14.40
CA ASP A 24 -14.01 -9.28 15.41
C ASP A 24 -12.83 -10.24 15.47
N ARG A 25 -13.09 -11.56 15.49
CA ARG A 25 -12.03 -12.58 15.42
C ARG A 25 -11.21 -12.47 14.16
N THR A 26 -11.83 -12.16 13.03
CA THR A 26 -11.14 -12.02 11.74
C THR A 26 -10.24 -10.80 11.72
N VAL A 27 -10.74 -9.65 12.18
CA VAL A 27 -9.97 -8.40 12.30
C VAL A 27 -8.80 -8.59 13.27
N ARG A 28 -9.05 -9.14 14.46
CA ARG A 28 -7.99 -9.41 15.45
C ARG A 28 -6.94 -10.37 14.91
N ARG A 29 -7.35 -11.43 14.20
CA ARG A 29 -6.41 -12.37 13.55
C ARG A 29 -5.59 -11.68 12.48
N PHE A 30 -6.20 -10.82 11.65
CA PHE A 30 -5.48 -10.07 10.62
C PHE A 30 -4.44 -9.13 11.22
N LEU A 31 -4.82 -8.36 12.25
CA LEU A 31 -3.90 -7.45 12.95
C LEU A 31 -2.80 -8.17 13.72
N ARG A 32 -3.08 -9.39 14.22
CA ARG A 32 -2.11 -10.21 14.98
C ARG A 32 -1.14 -10.98 14.07
N ASN A 33 -1.59 -11.33 12.87
CA ASN A 33 -0.72 -11.85 11.83
C ASN A 33 0.19 -10.70 11.40
N ASN A 34 1.36 -10.62 12.03
CA ASN A 34 2.40 -9.64 11.72
C ASN A 34 2.75 -9.82 10.24
N ILE A 35 2.23 -8.94 9.39
CA ILE A 35 2.87 -8.61 8.13
C ILE A 35 4.28 -8.21 8.54
N PRO A 36 5.35 -8.77 7.92
CA PRO A 36 6.71 -8.43 8.34
C PRO A 36 6.84 -6.92 8.42
N ASP A 37 7.20 -6.41 9.61
CA ASP A 37 7.31 -4.96 9.90
C ASP A 37 8.21 -4.24 8.88
N THR A 38 9.12 -5.00 8.29
CA THR A 38 9.96 -4.59 7.17
C THR A 38 9.59 -5.31 5.89
N PRO A 39 9.10 -4.59 4.85
CA PRO A 39 8.99 -5.16 3.52
C PRO A 39 10.37 -5.62 3.01
N PRO A 40 10.41 -6.62 2.11
CA PRO A 40 11.65 -7.09 1.53
C PRO A 40 12.41 -5.97 0.84
N LEU A 41 13.73 -6.01 0.98
CA LEU A 41 14.63 -4.97 0.46
C LEU A 41 14.63 -5.02 -1.06
N THR A 42 14.13 -3.95 -1.69
CA THR A 42 14.07 -3.81 -3.15
C THR A 42 15.44 -3.43 -3.72
N SER A 43 15.86 -4.09 -4.81
CA SER A 43 17.11 -3.73 -5.50
C SER A 43 16.95 -2.44 -6.34
N PRO A 44 18.03 -1.67 -6.59
CA PRO A 44 17.96 -0.51 -7.48
C PRO A 44 17.43 -0.86 -8.88
N ASN A 45 17.80 -2.03 -9.40
CA ASN A 45 17.33 -2.54 -10.70
C ASN A 45 15.82 -2.79 -10.73
N GLU A 46 15.28 -3.34 -9.65
CA GLU A 46 13.84 -3.57 -9.52
C GLU A 46 13.07 -2.25 -9.44
N ILE A 47 13.59 -1.26 -8.69
CA ILE A 47 13.01 0.09 -8.63
C ILE A 47 13.02 0.75 -10.03
N CYS A 48 14.12 0.65 -10.77
CA CYS A 48 14.18 1.14 -12.15
C CYS A 48 13.17 0.45 -13.06
N SER A 49 12.99 -0.86 -12.90
CA SER A 49 12.01 -1.64 -13.67
C SER A 49 10.57 -1.25 -13.35
N ILE A 50 10.29 -0.83 -12.11
CA ILE A 50 8.99 -0.31 -11.71
C ILE A 50 8.77 1.08 -12.31
N ILE A 51 9.74 1.99 -12.15
CA ILE A 51 9.67 3.37 -12.66
C ILE A 51 9.49 3.39 -14.18
N SER A 52 10.18 2.50 -14.91
CA SER A 52 10.07 2.43 -16.38
C SER A 52 8.66 2.06 -16.86
N LYS A 53 7.96 1.20 -16.11
CA LYS A 53 6.59 0.74 -16.40
C LYS A 53 5.50 1.76 -16.08
N LEU A 54 5.80 2.84 -15.36
CA LEU A 54 4.81 3.87 -15.00
C LEU A 54 4.29 4.61 -16.25
N ASP A 55 3.00 4.89 -16.34
CA ASP A 55 2.46 5.76 -17.39
C ASP A 55 2.80 7.23 -17.13
N ASN A 56 3.33 7.93 -18.13
CA ASN A 56 3.67 9.36 -18.04
C ASN A 56 2.45 10.25 -17.80
N LYS A 57 1.26 9.83 -18.24
CA LYS A 57 0.01 10.62 -18.15
C LYS A 57 -0.75 10.46 -16.84
N LYS A 58 -0.30 9.55 -15.96
CA LYS A 58 -0.93 9.38 -14.64
C LYS A 58 -0.82 10.67 -13.82
N ALA A 59 -1.90 10.98 -13.10
CA ALA A 59 -1.92 12.07 -12.16
C ALA A 59 -0.80 11.89 -11.11
N PRO A 60 -0.16 12.97 -10.66
CA PRO A 60 0.83 12.90 -9.61
C PRO A 60 0.20 12.42 -8.30
N GLY A 61 0.97 11.69 -7.50
CA GLY A 61 0.53 11.24 -6.17
C GLY A 61 0.43 12.38 -5.16
N GLN A 62 0.23 12.04 -3.89
CA GLN A 62 0.12 13.01 -2.79
C GLN A 62 1.32 13.99 -2.72
N ASN A 63 2.52 13.52 -3.07
CA ASN A 63 3.74 14.34 -3.11
C ASN A 63 3.82 15.28 -4.32
N GLN A 64 2.83 15.31 -5.21
CA GLN A 64 2.77 16.11 -6.43
C GLN A 64 3.90 15.84 -7.45
N ILE A 65 4.62 14.72 -7.29
CA ILE A 65 5.68 14.30 -8.22
C ILE A 65 5.04 13.56 -9.40
N LYS A 66 5.33 14.02 -10.63
CA LYS A 66 4.87 13.38 -11.87
C LYS A 66 5.75 12.18 -12.23
N ASN A 67 5.17 11.18 -12.88
CA ASN A 67 5.91 9.98 -13.32
C ASN A 67 7.06 10.29 -14.29
N ILE A 68 6.92 11.34 -15.10
CA ILE A 68 8.01 11.79 -15.99
C ILE A 68 9.26 12.23 -15.20
N ALA A 69 9.07 12.85 -14.04
CA ALA A 69 10.17 13.29 -13.18
C ALA A 69 10.89 12.10 -12.53
N LEU A 70 10.13 11.05 -12.16
CA LEU A 70 10.71 9.79 -11.66
C LEU A 70 11.54 9.10 -12.74
N LYS A 71 11.07 9.07 -13.98
CA LYS A 71 11.79 8.49 -15.11
C LYS A 71 13.04 9.27 -15.52
N SER A 72 13.09 10.58 -15.27
CA SER A 72 14.28 11.40 -15.54
C SER A 72 15.36 11.30 -14.47
N LEU A 73 15.14 10.54 -13.38
CA LEU A 73 16.14 10.40 -12.32
C LEU A 73 17.36 9.63 -12.82
N PRO A 74 18.59 10.12 -12.58
CA PRO A 74 19.80 9.35 -12.84
C PRO A 74 19.83 8.06 -12.01
N ILE A 75 20.36 6.99 -12.58
CA ILE A 75 20.52 5.70 -11.89
C ILE A 75 21.31 5.83 -10.57
N ASN A 76 22.27 6.75 -10.53
CA ASN A 76 23.07 7.04 -9.34
C ASN A 76 22.21 7.63 -8.21
N ALA A 77 21.23 8.47 -8.55
CA ALA A 77 20.29 9.05 -7.59
C ALA A 77 19.37 7.96 -7.03
N ILE A 78 18.82 7.10 -7.91
CA ILE A 78 17.99 5.95 -7.49
C ILE A 78 18.81 5.05 -6.56
N THR A 79 20.02 4.67 -6.95
CA THR A 79 20.92 3.83 -6.15
C THR A 79 21.24 4.45 -4.79
N HIS A 80 21.49 5.76 -4.74
CA HIS A 80 21.75 6.47 -3.49
C HIS A 80 20.53 6.46 -2.56
N LEU A 81 19.33 6.68 -3.10
CA LEU A 81 18.07 6.65 -2.35
C LEU A 81 17.78 5.24 -1.80
N THR A 82 17.95 4.20 -2.61
CA THR A 82 17.77 2.79 -2.21
C THR A 82 18.73 2.41 -1.09
N LYS A 83 20.02 2.76 -1.22
CA LYS A 83 21.05 2.51 -0.18
C LYS A 83 20.74 3.24 1.13
N LYS A 84 20.25 4.49 1.06
CA LYS A 84 19.88 5.28 2.24
C LYS A 84 18.67 4.68 2.98
N HIS A 85 17.65 4.24 2.23
CA HIS A 85 16.49 3.55 2.80
C HIS A 85 16.90 2.24 3.47
N TYR A 86 17.72 1.43 2.79
CA TYR A 86 18.26 0.18 3.34
C TYR A 86 18.92 0.39 4.71
N ARG A 87 19.80 1.39 4.83
CA ARG A 87 20.49 1.69 6.10
C ARG A 87 19.55 2.17 7.20
N LYS A 88 18.52 2.95 6.87
CA LYS A 88 17.61 3.52 7.86
C LYS A 88 16.60 2.51 8.39
N CYS A 89 16.12 1.60 7.54
CA CYS A 89 15.25 0.50 7.94
C CYS A 89 16.00 -0.60 8.72
N HIS A 90 17.33 -0.67 8.62
CA HIS A 90 18.16 -1.59 9.43
C HIS A 90 18.38 -1.10 10.87
N VAL A 91 18.06 0.16 11.19
CA VAL A 91 18.28 0.77 12.51
C VAL A 91 17.04 0.70 13.41
N VAL A 92 15.95 0.06 12.96
CA VAL A 92 14.81 -0.25 13.84
C VAL A 92 14.93 -1.70 14.30
N ASN A 93 15.90 -1.93 15.19
CA ASN A 93 16.00 -3.11 16.04
C ASN A 93 17.05 -2.88 17.14
N ILE A 94 16.77 -1.93 18.05
CA ILE A 94 17.28 -1.90 19.43
C ILE A 94 16.18 -1.33 20.31
#